data_AF-A0A5C5WAW5-F1
#
_entry.id   AF-A0A5C5WAW5-F1
#
_cell.length_a   1.000
_cell.length_b   1.000
_cell.length_c   1.000
_cell.angle_alpha   90.00
_cell.angle_beta   90.00
_cell.angle_gamma   90.00
#
_symmetry.space_group_name_H-M   'P 1'
#
loop_
_entity.id
_entity.type
_entity.pdbx_description
1 polymer ?
#
loop_
_entity_poly.entity_id
_entity_poly.type
_entity_poly.pdbx_seq_one_letter_code
_entity_poly.pdbx_strand_id
1 'polypeptide(L)'
;MRPAISIFLLFAGVACLWRGLSVTAPAHEPVQARATQVSFSVPEVREQRIETIRVGQRVWIGENPSAERDHRLGVDIADPSQWRKMTLRCPKRDGTIASVQMLRPSAWLTERDVQVGGRVDIEVPECGIEGLASVLAIEPCLQIAVGPGRVVTATFHHQSARTFDLSIEGASEPIGVTGNHPVWCEETRDFVRVDTLRPGDHVRTTGGLARVASLSPRGPPESVYNLEVQLEHVYRVGELGLLVHNACAKPQQHHVFPQEFRHEFEDGLNIPIDDYTLPVPVDQHRKIHPKWNDRWQEFFDDAADEGRTPTANEARDFATELIGEFELDQIGPFVPFGR
;
A
#
# COMPACT_ATOMS: atom_id res chain seq x y z
N MET A 1 -24.30 -34.85 64.15
CA MET A 1 -25.77 -34.67 64.18
C MET A 1 -26.12 -33.39 63.45
N ARG A 2 -27.08 -33.51 62.52
CA ARG A 2 -27.81 -32.48 61.75
C ARG A 2 -27.14 -31.85 60.50
N PRO A 3 -27.95 -31.55 59.45
CA PRO A 3 -27.53 -31.55 58.05
C PRO A 3 -27.69 -30.19 57.31
N ALA A 4 -27.04 -30.12 56.15
CA ALA A 4 -27.46 -29.64 54.82
C ALA A 4 -28.40 -28.42 54.57
N ILE A 5 -28.11 -27.79 53.41
CA ILE A 5 -28.99 -27.11 52.43
C ILE A 5 -28.96 -25.57 52.40
N SER A 6 -28.55 -25.07 51.22
CA SER A 6 -28.69 -23.73 50.66
C SER A 6 -30.09 -23.12 50.77
N ILE A 7 -30.21 -21.80 50.75
CA ILE A 7 -31.37 -21.11 50.14
C ILE A 7 -31.00 -19.67 49.76
N PHE A 8 -31.40 -19.34 48.52
CA PHE A 8 -31.63 -18.03 47.91
C PHE A 8 -32.21 -16.97 48.84
N LEU A 9 -32.01 -15.67 48.58
CA LEU A 9 -33.05 -14.68 48.85
C LEU A 9 -32.93 -13.47 47.90
N LEU A 10 -33.96 -13.35 47.04
CA LEU A 10 -34.40 -12.11 46.41
C LEU A 10 -34.72 -11.07 47.50
N PHE A 11 -34.46 -9.79 47.21
CA PHE A 11 -35.26 -8.71 47.79
C PHE A 11 -36.08 -8.01 46.72
N ALA A 12 -37.38 -8.25 46.79
CA ALA A 12 -38.41 -7.39 46.24
C ALA A 12 -38.80 -6.34 47.30
N GLY A 13 -39.09 -5.12 46.84
CA GLY A 13 -40.29 -4.43 47.29
C GLY A 13 -40.17 -3.23 48.27
N VAL A 14 -40.51 -2.06 47.71
CA VAL A 14 -41.49 -1.06 48.20
C VAL A 14 -41.08 -0.09 49.32
N ALA A 15 -41.03 1.21 48.98
CA ALA A 15 -41.86 2.29 49.57
C ALA A 15 -41.55 3.64 48.88
N CYS A 16 -42.50 4.26 48.17
CA CYS A 16 -43.32 5.42 48.59
C CYS A 16 -42.48 6.68 48.91
N LEU A 17 -42.78 7.91 48.49
CA LEU A 17 -43.81 8.58 47.69
C LEU A 17 -43.32 10.03 47.64
N TRP A 18 -43.25 10.70 46.49
CA TRP A 18 -43.44 12.15 46.50
C TRP A 18 -44.17 12.60 45.22
N ARG A 19 -45.33 13.21 45.44
CA ARG A 19 -46.17 13.88 44.44
C ARG A 19 -45.83 15.36 44.37
N GLY A 20 -45.85 15.89 43.14
CA GLY A 20 -45.98 17.33 42.83
C GLY A 20 -44.82 17.79 41.95
N LEU A 21 -45.00 18.30 40.72
CA LEU A 21 -46.16 18.84 40.02
C LEU A 21 -46.02 18.49 38.53
N SER A 22 -47.13 18.07 37.90
CA SER A 22 -47.20 17.82 36.47
C SER A 22 -47.24 19.14 35.70
N VAL A 23 -46.24 19.40 34.86
CA VAL A 23 -46.36 20.35 33.75
C VAL A 23 -46.74 19.55 32.52
N THR A 24 -47.95 19.78 31.99
CA THR A 24 -48.41 19.21 30.73
C THR A 24 -47.64 19.85 29.58
N ALA A 25 -46.70 19.10 28.97
CA ALA A 25 -46.13 19.42 27.67
C ALA A 25 -47.16 19.08 26.56
N PRO A 26 -47.20 19.85 25.45
CA PRO A 26 -48.12 19.57 24.36
C PRO A 26 -47.77 18.22 23.71
N ALA A 27 -48.79 17.50 23.25
CA ALA A 27 -48.63 16.24 22.55
C ALA A 27 -47.86 16.46 21.25
N HIS A 28 -46.60 16.02 21.21
CA HIS A 28 -45.89 15.81 19.97
C HIS A 28 -46.29 14.43 19.44
N GLU A 29 -47.01 14.40 18.31
CA GLU A 29 -47.17 13.19 17.52
C GLU A 29 -45.76 12.65 17.17
N PRO A 30 -45.47 11.38 17.41
CA PRO A 30 -44.21 10.80 16.98
C PRO A 30 -44.22 10.78 15.45
N VAL A 31 -43.41 11.64 14.84
CA VAL A 31 -42.99 11.46 13.45
C VAL A 31 -42.29 10.11 13.39
N GLN A 32 -42.99 9.09 12.94
CA GLN A 32 -42.37 7.82 12.58
C GLN A 32 -41.42 8.13 11.44
N ALA A 33 -40.13 8.27 11.77
CA ALA A 33 -39.07 8.21 10.80
C ALA A 33 -39.20 6.84 10.12
N ARG A 34 -39.79 6.84 8.92
CA ARG A 34 -39.80 5.67 8.05
C ARG A 34 -38.35 5.47 7.66
N ALA A 35 -37.64 4.64 8.44
CA ALA A 35 -36.33 4.14 8.08
C ALA A 35 -36.52 3.42 6.75
N THR A 36 -36.23 4.13 5.66
CA THR A 36 -36.13 3.52 4.36
C THR A 36 -34.91 2.62 4.50
N GLN A 37 -35.13 1.33 4.74
CA GLN A 37 -34.07 0.35 4.63
C GLN A 37 -33.61 0.40 3.18
N VAL A 38 -32.59 1.22 2.92
CA VAL A 38 -31.80 1.11 1.70
C VAL A 38 -31.13 -0.24 1.84
N SER A 39 -31.73 -1.26 1.23
CA SER A 39 -31.04 -2.54 1.05
C SER A 39 -29.86 -2.23 0.14
N PHE A 40 -28.67 -2.10 0.72
CA PHE A 40 -27.44 -2.17 -0.05
C PHE A 40 -27.37 -3.61 -0.58
N SER A 41 -27.88 -3.83 -1.79
CA SER A 41 -27.59 -5.05 -2.51
C SER A 41 -26.08 -5.15 -2.61
N VAL A 42 -25.50 -6.27 -2.16
CA VAL A 42 -24.08 -6.55 -2.36
C VAL A 42 -23.78 -6.32 -3.84
N PRO A 43 -22.76 -5.51 -4.18
CA PRO A 43 -22.44 -5.22 -5.57
C PRO A 43 -22.26 -6.52 -6.34
N GLU A 44 -22.89 -6.64 -7.50
CA GLU A 44 -22.68 -7.76 -8.39
C GLU A 44 -21.24 -7.69 -8.92
N VAL A 45 -20.36 -8.55 -8.40
CA VAL A 45 -18.97 -8.68 -8.88
C VAL A 45 -18.99 -9.52 -10.15
N ARG A 46 -18.43 -9.00 -11.23
CA ARG A 46 -18.31 -9.69 -12.51
C ARG A 46 -16.86 -9.92 -12.84
N GLU A 47 -16.56 -11.12 -13.32
CA GLU A 47 -15.24 -11.45 -13.85
C GLU A 47 -15.01 -10.71 -15.18
N GLN A 48 -13.78 -10.26 -15.36
CA GLN A 48 -13.34 -9.61 -16.58
C GLN A 48 -11.93 -10.06 -16.92
N ARG A 49 -11.69 -10.32 -18.21
CA ARG A 49 -10.36 -10.66 -18.72
C ARG A 49 -9.39 -9.49 -18.46
N ILE A 50 -8.26 -9.77 -17.81
CA ILE A 50 -7.34 -8.73 -17.31
C ILE A 50 -6.81 -7.82 -18.43
N GLU A 51 -6.59 -8.35 -19.63
CA GLU A 51 -6.14 -7.61 -20.81
C GLU A 51 -7.19 -6.61 -21.35
N THR A 52 -8.43 -6.74 -20.92
CA THR A 52 -9.53 -5.82 -21.27
C THR A 52 -9.76 -4.76 -20.20
N ILE A 53 -9.13 -4.88 -19.03
CA ILE A 53 -9.23 -3.88 -17.97
C ILE A 53 -8.52 -2.61 -18.43
N ARG A 54 -9.11 -1.46 -18.10
CA ARG A 54 -8.60 -0.13 -18.46
C ARG A 54 -8.49 0.73 -17.22
N VAL A 55 -7.56 1.68 -17.24
CA VAL A 55 -7.47 2.68 -16.18
C VAL A 55 -8.78 3.46 -16.04
N GLY A 56 -9.14 3.82 -14.82
CA GLY A 56 -10.40 4.48 -14.48
C GLY A 56 -11.57 3.52 -14.25
N GLN A 57 -11.45 2.24 -14.60
CA GLN A 57 -12.41 1.22 -14.15
C GLN A 57 -12.28 0.97 -12.65
N ARG A 58 -13.34 0.45 -12.02
CA ARG A 58 -13.30 0.03 -10.62
C ARG A 58 -13.27 -1.49 -10.51
N VAL A 59 -12.41 -1.99 -9.63
CA VAL A 59 -12.31 -3.42 -9.30
C VAL A 59 -12.72 -3.63 -7.85
N TRP A 60 -13.45 -4.72 -7.62
CA TRP A 60 -13.75 -5.17 -6.27
C TRP A 60 -12.55 -5.93 -5.70
N ILE A 61 -12.07 -5.50 -4.54
CA ILE A 61 -10.87 -6.06 -3.90
C ILE A 61 -11.19 -6.96 -2.71
N GLY A 62 -12.43 -6.94 -2.20
CA GLY A 62 -12.82 -7.61 -0.97
C GLY A 62 -12.07 -7.06 0.25
N GLU A 63 -11.64 -7.93 1.14
CA GLU A 63 -10.81 -7.57 2.29
C GLU A 63 -9.32 -7.63 1.92
N ASN A 64 -8.58 -6.56 2.22
CA ASN A 64 -7.13 -6.57 2.25
C ASN A 64 -6.68 -6.89 3.70
N PRO A 65 -6.14 -8.10 3.96
CA PRO A 65 -5.72 -8.51 5.30
C PRO A 65 -4.43 -7.82 5.76
N SER A 66 -3.73 -7.10 4.87
CA SER A 66 -2.62 -6.25 5.26
C SER A 66 -3.11 -4.89 5.79
N ALA A 67 -2.29 -4.28 6.65
CA ALA A 67 -2.50 -2.91 7.11
C ALA A 67 -2.03 -1.85 6.10
N GLU A 68 -1.47 -2.25 4.95
CA GLU A 68 -0.88 -1.33 3.96
C GLU A 68 -1.96 -0.48 3.29
N ARG A 69 -1.76 0.85 3.28
CA ARG A 69 -2.58 1.80 2.55
C ARG A 69 -1.69 2.87 1.91
N ASP A 70 -1.75 3.00 0.59
CA ASP A 70 -0.97 4.00 -0.15
C ASP A 70 -1.79 5.27 -0.40
N HIS A 71 -1.51 6.30 0.38
CA HIS A 71 -2.18 7.58 0.29
C HIS A 71 -1.54 8.55 -0.70
N ARG A 72 -0.43 8.19 -1.38
CA ARG A 72 0.29 9.10 -2.31
C ARG A 72 -0.58 9.60 -3.45
N LEU A 73 -1.57 8.81 -3.85
CA LEU A 73 -2.54 9.12 -4.90
C LEU A 73 -3.92 9.50 -4.35
N GLY A 74 -4.02 9.73 -3.04
CA GLY A 74 -5.28 9.92 -2.34
C GLY A 74 -6.12 8.64 -2.20
N VAL A 75 -7.25 8.76 -1.53
CA VAL A 75 -8.15 7.63 -1.21
C VAL A 75 -9.08 7.24 -2.37
N ASP A 76 -9.36 8.18 -3.28
CA ASP A 76 -10.17 8.00 -4.50
C ASP A 76 -9.84 9.14 -5.50
N ILE A 77 -10.32 9.02 -6.74
CA ILE A 77 -10.27 10.07 -7.77
C ILE A 77 -11.59 10.84 -7.79
N ALA A 78 -11.69 11.88 -6.96
CA ALA A 78 -12.92 12.68 -6.83
C ALA A 78 -13.15 13.63 -8.01
N ASP A 79 -12.09 14.27 -8.53
CA ASP A 79 -12.16 15.18 -9.67
C ASP A 79 -11.22 14.70 -10.80
N PRO A 80 -11.76 13.95 -11.79
CA PRO A 80 -10.99 13.48 -12.94
C PRO A 80 -10.32 14.61 -13.75
N SER A 81 -10.83 15.84 -13.71
CA SER A 81 -10.23 16.96 -14.45
C SER A 81 -8.82 17.32 -13.95
N GLN A 82 -8.54 17.02 -12.68
CA GLN A 82 -7.23 17.20 -12.06
C GLN A 82 -6.27 16.06 -12.39
N TRP A 83 -6.68 15.05 -13.16
CA TRP A 83 -5.87 13.88 -13.49
C TRP A 83 -5.52 13.84 -14.97
N ARG A 84 -4.40 13.17 -15.28
CA ARG A 84 -3.96 12.89 -16.64
C ARG A 84 -3.73 11.41 -16.82
N LYS A 85 -4.05 10.91 -18.01
CA LYS A 85 -3.72 9.56 -18.45
C LYS A 85 -2.42 9.63 -19.23
N MET A 86 -1.40 8.94 -18.74
CA MET A 86 -0.10 8.81 -19.37
C MET A 86 -0.01 7.46 -20.06
N THR A 87 0.55 7.45 -21.27
CA THR A 87 0.98 6.22 -21.95
C THR A 87 2.50 6.21 -21.98
N LEU A 88 3.10 5.15 -21.42
CA LEU A 88 4.54 5.04 -21.21
C LEU A 88 5.11 3.79 -21.87
N ARG A 89 6.37 3.91 -22.28
CA ARG A 89 7.23 2.77 -22.63
C ARG A 89 8.28 2.61 -21.54
N CYS A 90 8.16 1.56 -20.73
CA CYS A 90 9.00 1.39 -19.54
C CYS A 90 10.10 0.33 -19.77
N PRO A 91 11.36 0.62 -19.42
CA PRO A 91 12.42 -0.37 -19.43
C PRO A 91 12.21 -1.41 -18.32
N LYS A 92 12.56 -2.67 -18.61
CA LYS A 92 12.62 -3.76 -17.63
C LYS A 92 14.06 -4.16 -17.35
N ARG A 93 14.30 -4.75 -16.18
CA ARG A 93 15.62 -5.25 -15.72
C ARG A 93 16.23 -6.29 -16.67
N ASP A 94 15.41 -7.05 -17.38
CA ASP A 94 15.83 -8.05 -18.37
C ASP A 94 16.15 -7.46 -19.76
N GLY A 95 16.12 -6.13 -19.90
CA GLY A 95 16.36 -5.42 -21.16
C GLY A 95 15.14 -5.37 -22.09
N THR A 96 14.04 -6.04 -21.74
CA THR A 96 12.77 -5.94 -22.49
C THR A 96 11.99 -4.68 -22.08
N ILE A 97 10.83 -4.48 -22.70
CA ILE A 97 10.01 -3.28 -22.56
C ILE A 97 8.60 -3.66 -22.11
N ALA A 98 8.04 -2.84 -21.21
CA ALA A 98 6.62 -2.87 -20.87
C ALA A 98 5.87 -1.67 -21.47
N SER A 99 4.65 -1.92 -21.92
CA SER A 99 3.67 -0.88 -22.27
C SER A 99 2.81 -0.60 -21.04
N VAL A 100 2.74 0.66 -20.62
CA VAL A 100 2.04 1.06 -19.40
C VAL A 100 1.08 2.20 -19.69
N GLN A 101 -0.13 2.11 -19.15
CA GLN A 101 -1.04 3.24 -19.04
C GLN A 101 -1.25 3.53 -17.56
N MET A 102 -1.14 4.80 -17.15
CA MET A 102 -1.35 5.20 -15.76
C MET A 102 -2.06 6.54 -15.63
N LEU A 103 -2.85 6.67 -14.57
CA LEU A 103 -3.48 7.89 -14.12
C LEU A 103 -2.61 8.50 -13.02
N ARG A 104 -2.27 9.77 -13.19
CA ARG A 104 -1.56 10.56 -12.17
C ARG A 104 -2.19 11.95 -12.03
N PRO A 105 -2.17 12.55 -10.83
CA PRO A 105 -2.61 13.93 -10.62
C PRO A 105 -1.77 14.91 -11.47
N SER A 106 -2.38 15.99 -11.92
CA SER A 106 -1.69 17.03 -12.71
C SER A 106 -0.57 17.70 -11.91
N ALA A 107 -0.73 17.82 -10.59
CA ALA A 107 0.31 18.27 -9.68
C ALA A 107 1.55 17.35 -9.72
N TRP A 108 1.34 16.03 -9.64
CA TRP A 108 2.41 15.03 -9.73
C TRP A 108 3.20 15.14 -11.04
N LEU A 109 2.52 15.38 -12.17
CA LEU A 109 3.17 15.59 -13.46
C LEU A 109 4.00 16.88 -13.45
N THR A 110 3.46 17.95 -12.89
CA THR A 110 4.11 19.28 -12.83
C THR A 110 5.37 19.23 -11.96
N GLU A 111 5.28 18.64 -10.77
CA GLU A 111 6.40 18.45 -9.83
C GLU A 111 7.58 17.66 -10.44
N ARG A 112 7.29 16.78 -11.40
CA ARG A 112 8.27 15.88 -12.03
C ARG A 112 8.64 16.31 -13.45
N ASP A 113 8.18 17.48 -13.88
CA ASP A 113 8.33 18.00 -15.25
C ASP A 113 8.05 16.94 -16.33
N VAL A 114 6.92 16.25 -16.19
CA VAL A 114 6.54 15.16 -17.08
C VAL A 114 5.99 15.73 -18.37
N GLN A 115 6.74 15.60 -19.45
CA GLN A 115 6.37 16.07 -20.79
C GLN A 115 6.31 14.92 -21.79
N VAL A 116 5.45 15.03 -22.81
CA VAL A 116 5.46 14.10 -23.95
C VAL A 116 6.80 14.14 -24.67
N GLY A 117 7.38 12.98 -24.97
CA GLY A 117 8.75 12.84 -25.49
C GLY A 117 9.84 12.91 -24.42
N GLY A 118 9.49 13.30 -23.19
CA GLY A 118 10.37 13.28 -22.04
C GLY A 118 10.54 11.89 -21.41
N ARG A 119 11.21 11.88 -20.26
CA ARG A 119 11.44 10.67 -19.47
C ARG A 119 10.99 10.89 -18.02
N VAL A 120 10.47 9.84 -17.39
CA VAL A 120 10.04 9.84 -16.00
C VAL A 120 10.47 8.55 -15.33
N ASP A 121 10.98 8.63 -14.10
CA ASP A 121 11.39 7.45 -13.35
C ASP A 121 10.16 6.66 -12.88
N ILE A 122 10.13 5.36 -13.17
CA ILE A 122 9.03 4.44 -12.84
C ILE A 122 9.61 3.14 -12.32
N GLU A 123 9.14 2.69 -11.17
CA GLU A 123 9.54 1.42 -10.56
C GLU A 123 8.30 0.58 -10.25
N VAL A 124 8.24 -0.63 -10.81
CA VAL A 124 7.18 -1.63 -10.57
C VAL A 124 7.86 -3.01 -10.48
N PRO A 125 8.41 -3.35 -9.30
CA PRO A 125 9.30 -4.50 -9.11
C PRO A 125 8.69 -5.85 -9.51
N GLU A 126 7.39 -6.06 -9.32
CA GLU A 126 6.67 -7.27 -9.74
C GLU A 126 6.57 -7.40 -11.27
N CYS A 127 6.61 -6.30 -12.01
CA CYS A 127 6.73 -6.33 -13.48
C CYS A 127 8.20 -6.31 -13.93
N GLY A 128 9.15 -6.19 -13.00
CA GLY A 128 10.57 -5.99 -13.28
C GLY A 128 10.86 -4.65 -13.99
N ILE A 129 9.92 -3.70 -13.91
CA ILE A 129 10.07 -2.36 -14.48
C ILE A 129 10.92 -1.53 -13.52
N GLU A 130 11.98 -0.91 -14.03
CA GLU A 130 12.83 -0.02 -13.26
C GLU A 130 13.54 0.97 -14.17
N GLY A 131 13.48 2.25 -13.80
CA GLY A 131 14.24 3.33 -14.42
C GLY A 131 13.40 4.26 -15.29
N LEU A 132 14.11 5.02 -16.13
CA LEU A 132 13.54 6.11 -16.91
C LEU A 132 12.63 5.62 -18.06
N ALA A 133 11.33 5.64 -17.83
CA ALA A 133 10.30 5.36 -18.83
C ALA A 133 10.15 6.53 -19.82
N SER A 134 9.91 6.20 -21.10
CA SER A 134 9.63 7.20 -22.14
C SER A 134 8.15 7.58 -22.11
N VAL A 135 7.85 8.89 -22.07
CA VAL A 135 6.48 9.40 -22.07
C VAL A 135 5.99 9.54 -23.51
N LEU A 136 5.04 8.68 -23.91
CA LEU A 136 4.54 8.65 -25.29
C LEU A 136 3.34 9.57 -25.50
N ALA A 137 2.46 9.65 -24.50
CA ALA A 137 1.27 10.50 -24.55
C ALA A 137 0.86 10.94 -23.15
N ILE A 138 0.30 12.15 -23.06
CA ILE A 138 -0.39 12.69 -21.89
C ILE A 138 -1.75 13.18 -22.38
N GLU A 139 -2.81 12.56 -21.89
CA GLU A 139 -4.18 12.82 -22.31
C GLU A 139 -5.03 13.24 -21.11
N PRO A 140 -6.15 13.96 -21.31
CA PRO A 140 -7.12 14.18 -20.25
C PRO A 140 -7.61 12.86 -19.64
N CYS A 141 -7.80 12.83 -18.31
CA CYS A 141 -8.51 11.73 -17.66
C CYS A 141 -10.02 11.92 -17.90
N LEU A 142 -10.56 11.23 -18.90
CA LEU A 142 -11.92 11.48 -19.38
C LEU A 142 -13.01 10.92 -18.46
N GLN A 143 -12.84 9.69 -17.95
CA GLN A 143 -13.89 9.02 -17.19
C GLN A 143 -13.31 8.11 -16.11
N ILE A 144 -13.81 8.28 -14.89
CA ILE A 144 -13.68 7.31 -13.80
C ILE A 144 -15.04 6.65 -13.61
N ALA A 145 -15.07 5.32 -13.59
CA ALA A 145 -16.29 4.58 -13.37
C ALA A 145 -16.89 4.93 -12.01
N VAL A 146 -18.21 5.10 -11.96
CA VAL A 146 -18.95 5.30 -10.71
C VAL A 146 -19.30 3.92 -10.15
N GLY A 147 -19.23 3.77 -8.83
CA GLY A 147 -19.65 2.56 -8.14
C GLY A 147 -18.70 2.13 -7.03
N PRO A 148 -18.97 0.97 -6.42
CA PRO A 148 -18.12 0.40 -5.38
C PRO A 148 -16.79 -0.12 -5.97
N GLY A 149 -15.85 -0.42 -5.08
CA GLY A 149 -14.51 -0.88 -5.46
C GLY A 149 -13.49 0.24 -5.61
N ARG A 150 -12.25 -0.16 -5.92
CA ARG A 150 -11.10 0.74 -6.05
C ARG A 150 -10.78 1.01 -7.50
N VAL A 151 -10.34 2.22 -7.80
CA VAL A 151 -10.00 2.63 -9.17
C VAL A 151 -8.72 1.94 -9.61
N VAL A 152 -8.71 1.41 -10.82
CA VAL A 152 -7.50 0.97 -11.52
C VAL A 152 -6.76 2.22 -11.98
N THR A 153 -5.64 2.53 -11.34
CA THR A 153 -4.81 3.69 -11.64
C THR A 153 -3.70 3.39 -12.64
N ALA A 154 -3.30 2.13 -12.81
CA ALA A 154 -2.41 1.75 -13.89
C ALA A 154 -2.72 0.35 -14.46
N THR A 155 -2.30 0.13 -15.69
CA THR A 155 -2.30 -1.17 -16.35
C THR A 155 -0.93 -1.40 -16.99
N PHE A 156 -0.41 -2.61 -16.86
CA PHE A 156 0.89 -3.01 -17.36
C PHE A 156 0.72 -4.17 -18.32
N HIS A 157 1.42 -4.13 -19.45
CA HIS A 157 1.43 -5.19 -20.44
C HIS A 157 2.85 -5.42 -20.95
N HIS A 158 3.35 -6.65 -20.85
CA HIS A 158 4.65 -7.03 -21.37
C HIS A 158 4.72 -8.52 -21.67
N GLN A 159 5.84 -8.96 -22.26
CA GLN A 159 6.16 -10.38 -22.38
C GLN A 159 7.01 -10.84 -21.18
N SER A 160 6.79 -12.08 -20.75
CA SER A 160 7.63 -12.74 -19.75
C SER A 160 8.01 -14.15 -20.21
N ALA A 161 9.30 -14.45 -20.18
CA ALA A 161 9.85 -15.77 -20.49
C ALA A 161 9.82 -16.75 -19.30
N ARG A 162 9.52 -16.25 -18.09
CA ARG A 162 9.50 -17.04 -16.85
C ARG A 162 8.14 -16.89 -16.20
N THR A 163 7.21 -17.71 -16.64
CA THR A 163 5.86 -17.84 -16.07
C THR A 163 5.65 -19.24 -15.52
N PHE A 164 4.63 -19.38 -14.67
CA PHE A 164 4.26 -20.61 -13.99
C PHE A 164 2.75 -20.81 -14.06
N ASP A 165 2.34 -22.07 -14.05
CA ASP A 165 0.97 -22.49 -13.78
C ASP A 165 0.83 -22.72 -12.27
N LEU A 166 0.13 -21.79 -11.60
CA LEU A 166 -0.24 -21.93 -10.19
C LEU A 166 -1.59 -22.65 -10.10
N SER A 167 -1.56 -23.90 -9.65
CA SER A 167 -2.77 -24.70 -9.43
C SER A 167 -3.22 -24.54 -7.98
N ILE A 168 -4.49 -24.17 -7.78
CA ILE A 168 -5.13 -24.04 -6.47
C ILE A 168 -6.19 -25.13 -6.34
N GLU A 169 -6.25 -25.81 -5.20
CA GLU A 169 -7.28 -26.82 -4.94
C GLU A 169 -8.68 -26.20 -5.07
N GLY A 170 -9.54 -26.84 -5.88
CA GLY A 170 -10.89 -26.39 -6.16
C GLY A 170 -11.04 -25.46 -7.37
N ALA A 171 -9.94 -24.98 -7.97
CA ALA A 171 -9.98 -24.29 -9.26
C ALA A 171 -9.95 -25.30 -10.42
N SER A 172 -10.70 -25.03 -11.49
CA SER A 172 -10.73 -25.88 -12.68
C SER A 172 -9.51 -25.69 -13.59
N GLU A 173 -8.98 -24.47 -13.63
CA GLU A 173 -7.84 -24.08 -14.48
C GLU A 173 -6.73 -23.42 -13.64
N PRO A 174 -5.45 -23.64 -13.96
CA PRO A 174 -4.35 -22.97 -13.28
C PRO A 174 -4.28 -21.49 -13.65
N ILE A 175 -3.69 -20.70 -12.75
CA ILE A 175 -3.43 -19.28 -12.98
C ILE A 175 -2.03 -19.13 -13.56
N GLY A 176 -1.93 -18.57 -14.76
CA GLY A 176 -0.66 -18.17 -15.37
C GLY A 176 -0.08 -16.93 -14.66
N VAL A 177 1.11 -17.05 -14.08
CA VAL A 177 1.68 -16.00 -13.22
C VAL A 177 3.21 -15.93 -13.31
N THR A 178 3.80 -14.76 -13.10
CA THR A 178 5.26 -14.62 -12.97
C THR A 178 5.72 -15.02 -11.57
N GLY A 179 6.89 -15.64 -11.45
CA GLY A 179 7.36 -16.16 -10.15
C GLY A 179 7.51 -15.10 -9.06
N ASN A 180 7.81 -13.85 -9.44
CA ASN A 180 7.96 -12.72 -8.52
C ASN A 180 6.66 -12.05 -8.09
N HIS A 181 5.51 -12.42 -8.68
CA HIS A 181 4.26 -11.76 -8.34
C HIS A 181 3.84 -12.13 -6.91
N PRO A 182 3.40 -11.17 -6.07
CA PRO A 182 3.05 -11.48 -4.69
C PRO A 182 1.61 -12.00 -4.53
N VAL A 183 1.46 -13.05 -3.72
CA VAL A 183 0.19 -13.68 -3.32
C VAL A 183 0.13 -13.71 -1.79
N TRP A 184 -1.06 -13.50 -1.23
CA TRP A 184 -1.26 -13.61 0.22
C TRP A 184 -1.09 -15.06 0.70
N CYS A 185 -0.21 -15.27 1.68
CA CYS A 185 0.03 -16.57 2.33
C CYS A 185 -0.34 -16.49 3.82
N GLU A 186 -1.23 -17.35 4.29
CA GLU A 186 -1.69 -17.35 5.68
C GLU A 186 -0.62 -17.80 6.68
N GLU A 187 0.28 -18.70 6.26
CA GLU A 187 1.36 -19.20 7.10
C GLU A 187 2.31 -18.08 7.52
N THR A 188 2.61 -17.17 6.58
CA THR A 188 3.49 -16.02 6.80
C THR A 188 2.74 -14.77 7.22
N ARG A 189 1.42 -14.71 6.96
CA ARG A 189 0.59 -13.51 7.08
C ARG A 189 1.17 -12.32 6.31
N ASP A 190 1.72 -12.61 5.13
CA ASP A 190 2.34 -11.61 4.25
C ASP A 190 2.08 -11.96 2.78
N PHE A 191 2.30 -10.97 1.92
CA PHE A 191 2.37 -11.15 0.48
C PHE A 191 3.74 -11.70 0.09
N VAL A 192 3.77 -12.96 -0.33
CA VAL A 192 4.99 -13.67 -0.73
C VAL A 192 5.03 -13.92 -2.22
N ARG A 193 6.23 -14.03 -2.78
CA ARG A 193 6.42 -14.36 -4.19
C ARG A 193 5.80 -15.73 -4.49
N VAL A 194 5.10 -15.85 -5.61
CA VAL A 194 4.52 -17.13 -6.05
C VAL A 194 5.55 -18.26 -6.08
N ASP A 195 6.77 -18.01 -6.54
CA ASP A 195 7.82 -19.03 -6.64
C ASP A 195 8.41 -19.50 -5.29
N THR A 196 7.93 -18.93 -4.19
CA THR A 196 8.27 -19.36 -2.82
C THR A 196 7.16 -20.18 -2.16
N LEU A 197 5.95 -20.20 -2.75
CA LEU A 197 4.84 -21.00 -2.26
C LEU A 197 5.14 -22.50 -2.37
N ARG A 198 4.65 -23.27 -1.41
CA ARG A 198 4.76 -24.72 -1.34
C ARG A 198 3.38 -25.36 -1.51
N PRO A 199 3.31 -26.57 -2.10
CA PRO A 199 2.10 -27.36 -2.04
C PRO A 199 1.60 -27.51 -0.60
N GLY A 200 0.32 -27.20 -0.38
CA GLY A 200 -0.33 -27.21 0.94
C GLY A 200 -0.42 -25.86 1.64
N ASP A 201 0.33 -24.83 1.21
CA ASP A 201 0.23 -23.47 1.77
C ASP A 201 -1.19 -22.90 1.54
N HIS A 202 -1.69 -22.12 2.49
CA HIS A 202 -3.02 -21.52 2.41
C HIS A 202 -2.96 -20.12 1.81
N VAL A 203 -3.76 -19.93 0.77
CA VAL A 203 -3.94 -18.67 0.07
C VAL A 203 -5.37 -18.18 0.21
N ARG A 204 -5.57 -16.86 0.09
CA ARG A 204 -6.89 -16.25 0.27
C ARG A 204 -7.63 -16.07 -1.05
N THR A 205 -8.87 -16.53 -1.09
CA THR A 205 -9.80 -16.47 -2.23
C THR A 205 -11.06 -15.69 -1.84
N THR A 206 -12.02 -15.53 -2.75
CA THR A 206 -13.32 -14.91 -2.42
C THR A 206 -14.22 -15.81 -1.56
N GLY A 207 -14.02 -17.12 -1.66
CA GLY A 207 -14.73 -18.14 -0.88
C GLY A 207 -14.09 -18.49 0.47
N GLY A 208 -12.98 -17.85 0.85
CA GLY A 208 -12.23 -18.13 2.07
C GLY A 208 -10.79 -18.56 1.79
N LEU A 209 -10.30 -19.58 2.49
CA LEU A 209 -8.96 -20.12 2.28
C LEU A 209 -9.00 -21.28 1.28
N ALA A 210 -8.01 -21.33 0.39
CA ALA A 210 -7.75 -22.46 -0.48
C ALA A 210 -6.27 -22.87 -0.36
N ARG A 211 -5.92 -24.05 -0.87
CA ARG A 211 -4.56 -24.58 -0.80
C ARG A 211 -3.87 -24.54 -2.15
N VAL A 212 -2.58 -24.25 -2.13
CA VAL A 212 -1.72 -24.43 -3.29
C VAL A 212 -1.61 -25.93 -3.58
N ALA A 213 -2.04 -26.35 -4.77
CA ALA A 213 -1.90 -27.74 -5.21
C ALA A 213 -0.51 -27.97 -5.80
N SER A 214 -0.07 -27.09 -6.70
CA SER A 214 1.24 -27.18 -7.35
C SER A 214 1.62 -25.86 -8.03
N LEU A 215 2.91 -25.74 -8.32
CA LEU A 215 3.48 -24.70 -9.17
C LEU A 215 4.38 -25.37 -10.21
N SER A 216 4.05 -25.26 -11.49
CA SER A 216 4.86 -25.82 -12.57
C SER A 216 5.31 -24.74 -13.55
N PRO A 217 6.54 -24.82 -14.11
CA PRO A 217 6.95 -23.91 -15.17
C PRO A 217 5.97 -23.96 -16.33
N ARG A 218 5.60 -22.78 -16.82
CA ARG A 218 4.76 -22.59 -17.99
C ARG A 218 5.66 -22.38 -19.21
N GLY A 219 5.11 -22.61 -20.40
CA GLY A 219 5.85 -22.76 -21.67
C GLY A 219 6.58 -21.51 -22.18
N PRO A 220 6.64 -21.27 -23.51
CA PRO A 220 7.41 -20.17 -24.08
C PRO A 220 6.92 -18.80 -23.57
N PRO A 221 7.69 -17.72 -23.80
CA PRO A 221 7.30 -16.39 -23.36
C PRO A 221 5.89 -16.01 -23.80
N GLU A 222 5.08 -15.52 -22.86
CA GLU A 222 3.70 -15.15 -23.10
C GLU A 222 3.43 -13.70 -22.68
N SER A 223 2.29 -13.17 -23.15
CA SER A 223 1.84 -11.83 -22.74
C SER A 223 1.28 -11.91 -21.33
N VAL A 224 1.81 -11.09 -20.44
CA VAL A 224 1.37 -10.97 -19.05
C VAL A 224 0.86 -9.56 -18.77
N TYR A 225 -0.06 -9.47 -17.83
CA TYR A 225 -0.77 -8.24 -17.49
C TYR A 225 -0.77 -8.03 -15.98
N ASN A 226 -0.68 -6.78 -15.55
CA ASN A 226 -0.78 -6.37 -14.15
C ASN A 226 -1.61 -5.08 -14.06
N LEU A 227 -2.10 -4.78 -12.87
CA LEU A 227 -2.85 -3.56 -12.56
C LEU A 227 -2.06 -2.73 -11.53
N GLU A 228 -2.47 -1.49 -11.29
CA GLU A 228 -2.23 -0.77 -10.04
C GLU A 228 -3.61 -0.36 -9.54
N VAL A 229 -3.94 -0.72 -8.30
CA VAL A 229 -5.25 -0.46 -7.71
C VAL A 229 -5.11 0.56 -6.59
N GLN A 230 -5.84 1.67 -6.71
CA GLN A 230 -5.73 2.80 -5.81
C GLN A 230 -5.92 2.41 -4.35
N LEU A 231 -5.06 2.99 -3.49
CA LEU A 231 -5.04 2.87 -2.04
C LEU A 231 -4.67 1.49 -1.50
N GLU A 232 -5.31 0.44 -1.99
CA GLU A 232 -5.22 -0.91 -1.41
C GLU A 232 -4.11 -1.76 -2.02
N HIS A 233 -3.68 -1.47 -3.26
CA HIS A 233 -2.65 -2.24 -3.99
C HIS A 233 -2.88 -3.75 -4.03
N VAL A 234 -4.15 -4.17 -3.97
CA VAL A 234 -4.54 -5.58 -4.09
C VAL A 234 -5.68 -5.74 -5.07
N TYR A 235 -5.75 -6.91 -5.68
CA TYR A 235 -6.85 -7.31 -6.56
C TYR A 235 -7.05 -8.83 -6.55
N ARG A 236 -8.07 -9.29 -7.28
CA ARG A 236 -8.49 -10.69 -7.34
C ARG A 236 -8.26 -11.26 -8.73
N VAL A 237 -7.72 -12.48 -8.81
CA VAL A 237 -7.43 -13.17 -10.09
C VAL A 237 -7.85 -14.63 -10.08
N GLY A 238 -8.16 -15.16 -11.26
CA GLY A 238 -8.59 -16.55 -11.44
C GLY A 238 -10.01 -16.83 -10.95
N GLU A 239 -10.49 -18.04 -11.22
CA GLU A 239 -11.85 -18.50 -10.94
C GLU A 239 -12.24 -18.36 -9.46
N LEU A 240 -11.33 -18.67 -8.54
CA LEU A 240 -11.57 -18.55 -7.11
C LEU A 240 -11.38 -17.10 -6.58
N GLY A 241 -10.89 -16.18 -7.42
CA GLY A 241 -10.52 -14.82 -7.02
C GLY A 241 -9.42 -14.80 -5.95
N LEU A 242 -8.27 -15.39 -6.30
CA LEU A 242 -7.03 -15.37 -5.51
C LEU A 242 -6.59 -13.93 -5.21
N LEU A 243 -6.23 -13.65 -3.97
CA LEU A 243 -5.70 -12.35 -3.53
C LEU A 243 -4.25 -12.15 -3.97
N VAL A 244 -4.03 -11.15 -4.81
CA VAL A 244 -2.70 -10.74 -5.29
C VAL A 244 -2.42 -9.28 -4.99
N HIS A 245 -1.14 -8.91 -4.98
CA HIS A 245 -0.67 -7.57 -4.63
C HIS A 245 0.04 -6.89 -5.81
N ASN A 246 -0.15 -5.59 -5.95
CA ASN A 246 0.68 -4.71 -6.77
C ASN A 246 1.94 -4.41 -5.96
N ALA A 247 3.06 -5.09 -6.19
CA ALA A 247 4.24 -4.94 -5.33
C ALA A 247 4.74 -3.49 -5.35
N CYS A 248 4.41 -2.72 -4.33
CA CYS A 248 5.06 -1.46 -4.06
C CYS A 248 6.54 -1.74 -3.75
N ALA A 249 7.44 -0.89 -4.24
CA ALA A 249 8.81 -0.88 -3.73
C ALA A 249 8.73 -0.69 -2.21
N LYS A 250 9.19 -1.69 -1.44
CA LYS A 250 9.21 -1.58 0.03
C LYS A 250 9.99 -0.32 0.40
N PRO A 251 9.51 0.50 1.35
CA PRO A 251 10.27 1.64 1.82
C PRO A 251 11.68 1.21 2.20
N GLN A 252 12.67 1.98 1.80
CA GLN A 252 14.04 1.77 2.25
C GLN A 252 14.19 2.39 3.64
N GLN A 253 14.89 1.69 4.52
CA GLN A 253 15.23 2.25 5.80
C GLN A 253 16.31 3.31 5.59
N HIS A 254 15.94 4.56 5.82
CA HIS A 254 16.81 5.71 5.75
C HIS A 254 17.43 5.95 7.11
N HIS A 255 18.75 5.84 7.22
CA HIS A 255 19.47 6.22 8.44
C HIS A 255 19.45 7.73 8.60
N VAL A 256 18.80 8.21 9.67
CA VAL A 256 18.74 9.64 10.00
C VAL A 256 20.15 10.19 10.22
N PHE A 257 20.97 9.41 10.91
CA PHE A 257 22.40 9.62 11.08
C PHE A 257 23.15 8.73 10.06
N PRO A 258 23.73 9.30 8.99
CA PRO A 258 24.21 8.51 7.85
C PRO A 258 25.30 7.51 8.22
N GLN A 259 25.27 6.35 7.57
CA GLN A 259 26.29 5.32 7.73
C GLN A 259 27.69 5.78 7.32
N GLU A 260 27.78 6.78 6.44
CA GLU A 260 29.04 7.40 6.00
C GLU A 260 29.83 8.00 7.17
N PHE A 261 29.13 8.53 8.20
CA PHE A 261 29.72 9.15 9.39
C PHE A 261 29.54 8.28 10.64
N ARG A 262 29.48 6.95 10.47
CA ARG A 262 29.17 6.03 11.58
C ARG A 262 30.16 6.18 12.74
N HIS A 263 31.44 6.40 12.46
CA HIS A 263 32.47 6.54 13.51
C HIS A 263 32.24 7.80 14.34
N GLU A 264 31.95 8.92 13.70
CA GLU A 264 31.66 10.20 14.33
C GLU A 264 30.43 10.08 15.24
N PHE A 265 29.36 9.42 14.78
CA PHE A 265 28.15 9.24 15.56
C PHE A 265 28.29 8.22 16.69
N GLU A 266 28.76 7.01 16.40
CA GLU A 266 28.79 5.92 17.37
C GLU A 266 29.91 6.12 18.39
N ASP A 267 31.13 6.40 17.94
CA ASP A 267 32.29 6.51 18.82
C ASP A 267 32.45 7.93 19.38
N GLY A 268 32.16 8.96 18.57
CA GLY A 268 32.28 10.35 18.98
C GLY A 268 31.10 10.85 19.82
N LEU A 269 29.87 10.55 19.39
CA LEU A 269 28.65 11.11 19.99
C LEU A 269 27.82 10.09 20.79
N ASN A 270 28.22 8.81 20.79
CA ASN A 270 27.47 7.72 21.42
C ASN A 270 26.00 7.65 20.94
N ILE A 271 25.80 7.81 19.63
CA ILE A 271 24.51 7.69 18.94
C ILE A 271 24.50 6.37 18.17
N PRO A 272 23.71 5.37 18.60
CA PRO A 272 23.58 4.10 17.88
C PRO A 272 22.74 4.32 16.61
N ILE A 273 23.39 4.57 15.47
CA ILE A 273 22.68 5.07 14.27
C ILE A 273 21.63 4.09 13.73
N ASP A 274 21.82 2.79 13.97
CA ASP A 274 20.89 1.74 13.56
C ASP A 274 19.56 1.80 14.32
N ASP A 275 19.48 2.49 15.47
CA ASP A 275 18.21 2.69 16.20
C ASP A 275 17.35 3.82 15.61
N TYR A 276 17.92 4.61 14.68
CA TYR A 276 17.31 5.83 14.14
C TYR A 276 17.16 5.72 12.61
N THR A 277 16.23 4.88 12.16
CA THR A 277 15.87 4.81 10.74
C THR A 277 14.41 5.15 10.48
N LEU A 278 14.16 5.74 9.31
CA LEU A 278 12.81 6.04 8.80
C LEU A 278 12.51 5.17 7.58
N PRO A 279 11.34 4.53 7.49
CA PRO A 279 10.93 3.79 6.29
C PRO A 279 10.51 4.78 5.19
N VAL A 280 11.46 5.21 4.36
CA VAL A 280 11.26 6.21 3.30
C VAL A 280 10.96 5.52 1.96
N PRO A 281 9.92 5.92 1.21
CA PRO A 281 9.67 5.40 -0.14
C PRO A 281 10.92 5.51 -1.03
N VAL A 282 11.22 4.46 -1.81
CA VAL A 282 12.48 4.36 -2.58
C VAL A 282 12.79 5.59 -3.43
N ASP A 283 11.79 6.14 -4.13
CA ASP A 283 11.95 7.34 -4.96
C ASP A 283 12.38 8.56 -4.16
N GLN A 284 11.81 8.72 -2.96
CA GLN A 284 12.15 9.81 -2.05
C GLN A 284 13.53 9.54 -1.44
N HIS A 285 13.80 8.31 -1.01
CA HIS A 285 15.10 7.89 -0.48
C HIS A 285 16.25 8.21 -1.45
N ARG A 286 16.10 7.83 -2.72
CA ARG A 286 17.10 8.12 -3.78
C ARG A 286 17.30 9.62 -4.02
N LYS A 287 16.25 10.43 -3.89
CA LYS A 287 16.32 11.89 -4.11
C LYS A 287 16.97 12.63 -2.95
N ILE A 288 16.69 12.22 -1.71
CA ILE A 288 17.22 12.90 -0.53
C ILE A 288 18.67 12.49 -0.27
N HIS A 289 19.04 11.23 -0.53
CA HIS A 289 20.30 10.67 -0.06
C HIS A 289 21.57 11.46 -0.45
N PRO A 290 21.74 11.96 -1.68
CA PRO A 290 22.93 12.75 -2.01
C PRO A 290 23.03 14.03 -1.16
N LYS A 291 21.95 14.82 -1.15
CA LYS A 291 21.91 16.08 -0.39
C LYS A 291 21.96 15.85 1.11
N TRP A 292 21.37 14.77 1.59
CA TRP A 292 21.34 14.43 3.01
C TRP A 292 22.76 14.24 3.56
N ASN A 293 23.61 13.50 2.84
CA ASN A 293 25.01 13.32 3.24
C ASN A 293 25.81 14.61 3.11
N ASP A 294 25.57 15.41 2.06
CA ASP A 294 26.21 16.72 1.91
C ASP A 294 25.93 17.63 3.11
N ARG A 295 24.67 17.67 3.61
CA ARG A 295 24.29 18.47 4.78
C ARG A 295 24.93 17.99 6.07
N TRP A 296 25.07 16.68 6.24
CA TRP A 296 25.80 16.12 7.39
C TRP A 296 27.29 16.39 7.34
N GLN A 297 27.89 16.37 6.14
CA GLN A 297 29.28 16.78 5.95
C GLN A 297 29.46 18.25 6.36
N GLU A 298 28.60 19.15 5.87
CA GLU A 298 28.61 20.59 6.23
C GLU A 298 28.53 20.78 7.75
N PHE A 299 27.65 20.04 8.44
CA PHE A 299 27.53 20.11 9.91
C PHE A 299 28.84 19.75 10.64
N PHE A 300 29.54 18.71 10.19
CA PHE A 300 30.82 18.31 10.80
C PHE A 300 31.95 19.28 10.43
N ASP A 301 31.99 19.76 9.18
CA ASP A 301 32.98 20.72 8.70
C ASP A 301 32.87 22.04 9.46
N ASP A 302 31.65 22.57 9.65
CA ASP A 302 31.40 23.81 10.40
C ASP A 302 31.91 23.72 11.85
N ALA A 303 31.68 22.59 12.52
CA ALA A 303 32.18 22.37 13.88
C ALA A 303 33.72 22.27 13.91
N ALA A 304 34.32 21.61 12.90
CA ALA A 304 35.76 21.47 12.77
C ALA A 304 36.46 22.82 12.50
N ASP A 305 35.86 23.68 11.67
CA ASP A 305 36.36 25.04 11.40
C ASP A 305 36.33 25.93 12.65
N GLU A 306 35.38 25.70 13.55
CA GLU A 306 35.33 26.32 14.88
C GLU A 306 36.29 25.67 15.90
N GLY A 307 37.00 24.61 15.51
CA GLY A 307 37.94 23.89 16.35
C GLY A 307 37.28 23.09 17.48
N ARG A 308 36.01 22.69 17.31
CA ARG A 308 35.24 21.93 18.30
C ARG A 308 34.67 20.64 17.73
N THR A 309 34.23 19.76 18.63
CA THR A 309 33.43 18.58 18.29
C THR A 309 31.96 18.89 18.61
N PRO A 310 31.01 18.59 17.71
CA PRO A 310 29.60 18.78 18.00
C PRO A 310 29.16 17.87 19.15
N THR A 311 28.08 18.24 19.83
CA THR A 311 27.47 17.42 20.88
C THR A 311 26.36 16.53 20.29
N ALA A 312 26.02 15.46 21.02
CA ALA A 312 24.90 14.59 20.62
C ALA A 312 23.54 15.31 20.58
N ASN A 313 23.38 16.41 21.33
CA ASN A 313 22.15 17.21 21.28
C ASN A 313 22.11 18.07 20.02
N GLU A 314 23.22 18.73 19.66
CA GLU A 314 23.31 19.50 18.41
C GLU A 314 23.06 18.61 17.18
N ALA A 315 23.60 17.38 17.18
CA ALA A 315 23.32 16.42 16.11
C ALA A 315 21.83 16.02 16.04
N ARG A 316 21.15 15.85 17.18
CA ARG A 316 19.71 15.53 17.20
C ARG A 316 18.84 16.71 16.76
N ASP A 317 19.23 17.92 17.14
CA ASP A 317 18.53 19.14 16.73
C ASP A 317 18.68 19.33 15.22
N PHE A 318 19.89 19.15 14.68
CA PHE A 318 20.14 19.19 13.24
C PHE A 318 19.39 18.09 12.48
N ALA A 319 19.35 16.86 13.00
CA ALA A 319 18.54 15.79 12.42
C ALA A 319 17.05 16.16 12.35
N THR A 320 16.52 16.85 13.37
CA THR A 320 15.13 17.32 13.41
C THR A 320 14.88 18.39 12.35
N GLU A 321 15.83 19.30 12.16
CA GLU A 321 15.81 20.30 11.09
C GLU A 321 15.77 19.65 9.70
N LEU A 322 16.66 18.69 9.43
CA LEU A 322 16.71 17.98 8.15
C LEU A 322 15.42 17.20 7.87
N ILE A 323 14.84 16.53 8.89
CA ILE A 323 13.55 15.85 8.74
C ILE A 323 12.47 16.81 8.26
N GLY A 324 12.43 18.04 8.81
CA GLY A 324 11.51 19.09 8.36
C GLY A 324 11.83 19.62 6.97
N GLU A 325 13.11 19.90 6.68
CA GLU A 325 13.58 20.41 5.38
C GLU A 325 13.21 19.46 4.22
N PHE A 326 13.32 18.16 4.45
CA PHE A 326 13.03 17.12 3.46
C PHE A 326 11.60 16.55 3.53
N GLU A 327 10.70 17.19 4.29
CA GLU A 327 9.28 16.81 4.44
C GLU A 327 9.10 15.33 4.85
N LEU A 328 9.96 14.84 5.75
CA LEU A 328 9.93 13.48 6.29
C LEU A 328 9.12 13.39 7.60
N ASP A 329 8.59 14.50 8.10
CA ASP A 329 7.76 14.60 9.30
C ASP A 329 6.42 13.84 9.18
N GLN A 330 5.95 13.64 7.95
CA GLN A 330 4.76 12.85 7.64
C GLN A 330 5.04 11.34 7.53
N ILE A 331 6.31 10.93 7.56
CA ILE A 331 6.71 9.52 7.51
C ILE A 331 6.61 8.94 8.92
N GLY A 332 6.12 7.69 9.01
CA GLY A 332 5.84 7.01 10.28
C GLY A 332 7.01 6.98 11.28
N PRO A 333 6.80 6.44 12.49
CA PRO A 333 7.77 6.54 13.57
C PRO A 333 9.12 5.90 13.20
N PHE A 334 10.19 6.28 13.91
CA PHE A 334 11.49 5.61 13.79
C PHE A 334 11.33 4.10 14.01
N VAL A 335 11.97 3.34 13.13
CA VAL A 335 12.02 1.88 13.21
C VAL A 335 13.50 1.48 13.34
N PRO A 336 13.88 0.65 14.33
CA PRO A 336 15.23 0.14 14.40
C PRO A 336 15.59 -0.67 13.16
N PHE A 337 16.83 -0.55 12.70
CA PHE A 337 17.37 -1.32 11.61
C PHE A 337 17.54 -2.78 12.04
N GLY A 338 16.76 -3.67 11.44
CA GLY A 338 16.85 -5.11 11.71
C GLY A 338 18.20 -5.64 11.23
N ARG A 339 18.99 -6.23 12.13
CA ARG A 339 20.18 -7.02 11.77
C ARG A 339 19.81 -8.40 11.26
#